data_AF-A7S0Z0-F1
#
_entry.id   AF-A7S0Z0-F1
#
_cell.length_a   1.000
_cell.length_b   1.000
_cell.length_c   1.000
_cell.angle_alpha   90.00
_cell.angle_beta   90.00
_cell.angle_gamma   90.00
#
_symmetry.space_group_name_H-M   'P 1'
#
loop_
_entity.id
_entity.type
_entity.pdbx_description
1 polymer ?
#
loop_
_entity_poly.entity_id
_entity_poly.type
_entity_poly.pdbx_seq_one_letter_code
_entity_poly.pdbx_strand_id
1 'polypeptide(L)'
;MAEPSTSFEDGAWSSVISRLPAELIEKILMFLSSYGDLEQARLVCRVWNRLVSRIIQQRLRRFYECVANGKLNFKVVPNTSRFAPSPRFSHGCCVSRNSMYIFGGCSPSNTAFNDVFELDLKDHKWTRLRISGSPPPPKECATMVAHKKRVIVFGGWCQPSRTGCVSNARFHNDVHILDTTTLTWSSPCSKGVATGTIQPCERAGHAACIVEDRMIVFGGAQRQSRFNDVWVLDLNDMQWSTPLVRGRRPSGRFGHSQVAVNDKTILIIGGCGGPNMLFSDVWLLDLIQWRWQEIEVRNQKWEAPQLWCHPAVLVQDKVVAFSIPRQQSQ
;
A
#
# COMPACT_ATOMS: atom_id res chain seq x y z
N MET A 1 9.28 45.56 45.58
CA MET A 1 9.47 44.17 45.16
C MET A 1 9.28 44.12 43.67
N ALA A 2 10.37 44.06 42.91
CA ALA A 2 10.35 43.92 41.46
C ALA A 2 10.75 42.48 41.15
N GLU A 3 9.90 41.75 40.45
CA GLU A 3 10.22 40.40 39.93
C GLU A 3 11.23 40.51 38.79
N PRO A 4 12.22 39.60 38.69
CA PRO A 4 13.15 39.59 37.57
C PRO A 4 12.51 38.87 36.38
N SER A 5 12.40 39.59 35.26
CA SER A 5 12.06 39.04 33.95
C SER A 5 13.20 38.18 33.42
N THR A 6 12.99 36.87 33.36
CA THR A 6 13.88 35.94 32.64
C THR A 6 13.56 35.99 31.15
N SER A 7 14.18 36.94 30.45
CA SER A 7 14.30 36.87 29.00
C SER A 7 15.41 35.87 28.66
N PHE A 8 15.02 34.63 28.34
CA PHE A 8 15.94 33.68 27.72
C PHE A 8 16.24 34.15 26.30
N GLU A 9 17.51 34.42 26.02
CA GLU A 9 18.01 34.86 24.71
C GLU A 9 17.87 33.73 23.67
N ASP A 10 16.85 33.83 22.79
CA ASP A 10 16.70 32.97 21.60
C ASP A 10 17.89 33.07 20.61
N GLY A 11 18.74 34.10 20.73
CA GLY A 11 19.90 34.33 19.86
C GLY A 11 21.15 33.51 20.19
N ALA A 12 21.32 33.08 21.45
CA ALA A 12 22.55 32.43 21.90
C ALA A 12 22.71 31.01 21.31
N TRP A 13 21.63 30.24 21.22
CA TRP A 13 21.64 28.85 20.76
C TRP A 13 21.95 28.70 19.26
N SER A 14 21.46 29.63 18.43
CA SER A 14 21.75 29.62 16.98
C SER A 14 23.24 29.85 16.71
N SER A 15 23.92 30.61 17.58
CA SER A 15 25.36 30.89 17.51
C SER A 15 26.25 29.71 17.94
N VAL A 16 25.73 28.78 18.74
CA VAL A 16 26.49 27.62 19.26
C VAL A 16 26.43 26.44 18.29
N ILE A 17 25.25 26.12 17.76
CA ILE A 17 25.07 25.00 16.82
C ILE A 17 25.79 25.26 15.49
N SER A 18 25.84 26.52 15.04
CA SER A 18 26.55 26.92 13.82
C SER A 18 28.08 26.82 13.93
N ARG A 19 28.62 26.68 15.15
CA ARG A 19 30.07 26.50 15.41
C ARG A 19 30.49 25.04 15.51
N LEU A 20 29.55 24.08 15.54
CA LEU A 20 29.89 22.66 15.57
C LEU A 20 30.46 22.21 14.22
N PRO A 21 31.51 21.35 14.21
CA PRO A 21 31.97 20.68 13.00
C PRO A 21 30.84 19.93 12.29
N ALA A 22 30.87 19.95 10.96
CA ALA A 22 29.84 19.35 10.12
C ALA A 22 29.64 17.85 10.42
N GLU A 23 30.70 17.15 10.79
CA GLU A 23 30.72 15.73 11.11
C GLU A 23 29.92 15.41 12.37
N LEU A 24 29.97 16.29 13.38
CA LEU A 24 29.18 16.13 14.61
C LEU A 24 27.70 16.39 14.34
N ILE A 25 27.39 17.42 13.55
CA ILE A 25 26.02 17.72 13.13
C ILE A 25 25.47 16.54 12.32
N GLU A 26 26.24 16.01 11.37
CA GLU A 26 25.86 14.85 10.56
C GLU A 26 25.55 13.64 11.46
N LYS A 27 26.41 13.36 12.44
CA LYS A 27 26.20 12.27 13.41
C LYS A 27 24.95 12.45 14.27
N ILE A 28 24.61 13.66 14.67
CA ILE A 28 23.36 13.97 15.40
C ILE A 28 22.16 13.74 14.48
N LEU A 29 22.21 14.28 13.27
CA LEU A 29 21.13 14.17 12.27
C LEU A 29 20.88 12.72 11.86
N MET A 30 21.89 11.84 11.94
CA MET A 30 21.71 10.41 11.73
C MET A 30 20.78 9.71 12.73
N PHE A 31 20.47 10.30 13.88
CA PHE A 31 19.49 9.75 14.80
C PHE A 31 18.05 10.13 14.47
N LEU A 32 17.85 11.10 13.56
CA LEU A 32 16.51 11.52 13.15
C LEU A 32 15.83 10.45 12.30
N SER A 33 14.51 10.35 12.49
CA SER A 33 13.66 9.47 11.71
C SER A 33 13.69 9.85 10.23
N SER A 34 13.73 8.84 9.36
CA SER A 34 13.53 9.03 7.92
C SER A 34 12.10 9.46 7.59
N TYR A 35 11.16 9.29 8.52
CA TYR A 35 9.76 9.70 8.38
C TYR A 35 9.57 11.08 8.99
N GLY A 36 9.83 12.13 8.19
CA GLY A 36 9.49 13.52 8.49
C GLY A 36 10.57 14.34 9.20
N ASP A 37 11.25 13.79 10.20
CA ASP A 37 12.21 14.56 11.01
C ASP A 37 13.39 15.09 10.18
N LEU A 38 13.93 14.27 9.28
CA LEU A 38 14.99 14.72 8.36
C LEU A 38 14.51 15.86 7.45
N GLU A 39 13.29 15.79 6.91
CA GLU A 39 12.75 16.87 6.08
C GLU A 39 12.54 18.16 6.88
N GLN A 40 12.10 18.07 8.14
CA GLN A 40 12.02 19.24 9.02
C GLN A 40 13.41 19.81 9.33
N ALA A 41 14.41 18.95 9.58
CA ALA A 41 15.78 19.38 9.82
C ALA A 41 16.39 20.12 8.62
N ARG A 42 15.98 19.81 7.38
CA ARG A 42 16.43 20.53 6.18
C ARG A 42 16.01 21.99 6.13
N LEU A 43 14.97 22.37 6.87
CA LEU A 43 14.43 23.73 6.90
C LEU A 43 15.18 24.67 7.84
N VAL A 44 16.02 24.12 8.74
CA VAL A 44 16.72 24.90 9.78
C VAL A 44 17.72 25.89 9.18
N CYS A 45 18.64 25.42 8.34
CA CYS A 45 19.61 26.28 7.66
C CYS A 45 20.25 25.58 6.44
N ARG A 46 21.00 26.33 5.62
CA ARG A 46 21.69 25.80 4.43
C ARG A 46 22.66 24.66 4.73
N VAL A 47 23.33 24.70 5.89
CA VAL A 47 24.27 23.66 6.31
C VAL A 47 23.52 22.37 6.61
N TRP A 48 22.46 22.43 7.42
CA TRP A 48 21.63 21.28 7.75
C TRP A 48 20.97 20.69 6.51
N ASN A 49 20.47 21.55 5.61
CA ASN A 49 19.91 21.11 4.33
C ASN A 49 20.90 20.25 3.53
N ARG A 50 22.15 20.71 3.41
CA ARG A 50 23.21 19.99 2.70
C ARG A 50 23.56 18.67 3.38
N LEU A 51 23.72 18.68 4.71
CA LEU A 51 24.08 17.49 5.48
C LEU A 51 22.98 16.44 5.45
N VAL A 52 21.73 16.83 5.71
CA VAL A 52 20.59 15.91 5.61
C VAL A 52 20.45 15.35 4.19
N SER A 53 20.61 16.17 3.16
CA SER A 53 20.54 15.69 1.77
C SER A 53 21.61 14.61 1.50
N ARG A 54 22.82 14.79 2.03
CA ARG A 54 23.90 13.79 1.96
C ARG A 54 23.54 12.51 2.74
N ILE A 55 23.03 12.63 3.97
CA ILE A 55 22.60 11.49 4.79
C ILE A 55 21.54 10.67 4.06
N ILE A 56 20.52 11.33 3.51
CA ILE A 56 19.44 10.68 2.75
C ILE A 56 20.01 9.94 1.54
N GLN A 57 20.85 10.60 0.75
CA GLN A 57 21.48 10.00 -0.44
C GLN A 57 22.33 8.77 -0.08
N GLN A 58 23.12 8.84 0.99
CA GLN A 58 23.96 7.73 1.43
C GLN A 58 23.12 6.55 1.94
N ARG A 59 22.05 6.81 2.71
CA ARG A 59 21.11 5.77 3.18
C ARG A 59 20.43 5.06 2.01
N LEU A 60 19.90 5.83 1.06
CA LEU A 60 19.21 5.28 -0.11
C LEU A 60 20.17 4.46 -0.97
N ARG A 61 21.38 4.96 -1.26
CA ARG A 61 22.39 4.23 -2.01
C ARG A 61 22.71 2.88 -1.37
N ARG A 62 23.00 2.88 -0.06
CA ARG A 62 23.28 1.65 0.69
C ARG A 62 22.09 0.69 0.67
N PHE A 63 20.87 1.21 0.82
CA PHE A 63 19.66 0.39 0.77
C PHE A 63 19.47 -0.25 -0.61
N TYR A 64 19.64 0.51 -1.69
CA TYR A 64 19.53 -0.01 -3.06
C TYR A 64 20.62 -1.04 -3.39
N GLU A 65 21.85 -0.82 -2.94
CA GLU A 65 22.93 -1.81 -3.05
C GLU A 65 22.59 -3.09 -2.28
N CYS A 66 22.02 -2.99 -1.07
CA CYS A 66 21.55 -4.14 -0.30
C CYS A 66 20.43 -4.91 -1.01
N VAL A 67 19.45 -4.20 -1.58
CA VAL A 67 18.35 -4.82 -2.36
C VAL A 67 18.90 -5.52 -3.60
N ALA A 68 19.79 -4.88 -4.36
CA ALA A 68 20.39 -5.45 -5.56
C ALA A 68 21.17 -6.73 -5.28
N ASN A 69 21.80 -6.82 -4.11
CA ASN A 69 22.60 -7.97 -3.70
C ASN A 69 21.82 -8.98 -2.82
N GLY A 70 20.54 -8.76 -2.56
CA GLY A 70 19.74 -9.61 -1.65
C GLY A 70 20.21 -9.60 -0.19
N LYS A 71 20.99 -8.60 0.23
CA LYS A 71 21.56 -8.48 1.59
C LYS A 71 20.70 -7.59 2.48
N LEU A 72 19.44 -8.01 2.67
CA LEU A 72 18.48 -7.32 3.54
C LEU A 72 18.48 -7.93 4.94
N ASN A 73 18.54 -7.08 5.96
CA ASN A 73 18.38 -7.48 7.34
C ASN A 73 16.96 -7.13 7.81
N PHE A 74 16.25 -8.14 8.29
CA PHE A 74 14.93 -7.98 8.86
C PHE A 74 15.02 -7.90 10.38
N LYS A 75 14.31 -6.94 10.96
CA LYS A 75 14.20 -6.78 12.40
C LYS A 75 12.73 -6.75 12.77
N VAL A 76 12.36 -7.56 13.77
CA VAL A 76 11.05 -7.46 14.39
C VAL A 76 11.03 -6.20 15.25
N VAL A 77 10.11 -5.28 14.94
CA VAL A 77 9.83 -4.12 15.78
C VAL A 77 8.72 -4.52 16.74
N PRO A 78 8.98 -4.61 18.06
CA PRO A 78 7.97 -5.02 19.02
C PRO A 78 6.83 -4.00 19.05
N ASN A 79 5.60 -4.48 19.04
CA ASN A 79 4.45 -3.61 19.19
C ASN A 79 4.34 -3.15 20.65
N THR A 80 4.56 -1.86 20.87
CA THR A 80 4.39 -1.21 22.18
C THR A 80 3.00 -0.57 22.35
N SER A 81 2.17 -0.56 21.30
CA SER A 81 0.85 0.06 21.35
C SER A 81 -0.21 -0.91 21.87
N ARG A 82 -1.00 -0.43 22.84
CA ARG A 82 -2.21 -1.11 23.32
C ARG A 82 -3.34 -1.14 22.27
N PHE A 83 -3.24 -0.32 21.21
CA PHE A 83 -4.29 -0.15 20.20
C PHE A 83 -3.89 -0.75 18.85
N ALA A 84 -3.05 -1.79 18.85
CA ALA A 84 -2.73 -2.51 17.64
C ALA A 84 -3.91 -3.36 17.14
N PRO A 85 -3.98 -3.62 15.82
CA PRO A 85 -4.96 -4.52 15.25
C PRO A 85 -4.82 -5.94 15.82
N SER A 86 -5.95 -6.62 15.96
CA SER A 86 -5.98 -8.06 16.23
C SER A 86 -5.31 -8.85 15.08
N PRO A 87 -4.75 -10.04 15.36
CA PRO A 87 -4.23 -10.94 14.32
C PRO A 87 -5.28 -11.17 13.23
N ARG A 88 -4.88 -10.94 11.98
CA ARG A 88 -5.77 -10.99 10.80
C ARG A 88 -5.01 -11.25 9.51
N PHE A 89 -5.71 -11.77 8.51
CA PHE A 89 -5.21 -11.93 7.15
C PHE A 89 -6.11 -11.16 6.16
N SER A 90 -5.68 -11.03 4.90
CA SER A 90 -6.46 -10.42 3.81
C SER A 90 -6.97 -8.99 4.06
N HIS A 91 -6.29 -8.22 4.90
CA HIS A 91 -6.57 -6.81 5.11
C HIS A 91 -6.04 -5.97 3.94
N GLY A 92 -6.73 -4.87 3.64
CA GLY A 92 -6.19 -3.84 2.77
C GLY A 92 -5.10 -3.05 3.52
N CYS A 93 -4.08 -2.62 2.80
CA CYS A 93 -2.98 -1.83 3.34
C CYS A 93 -2.49 -0.82 2.31
N CYS A 94 -2.21 0.42 2.74
CA CYS A 94 -1.48 1.38 1.93
C CYS A 94 -0.64 2.32 2.80
N VAL A 95 0.41 2.90 2.22
CA VAL A 95 1.20 3.97 2.85
C VAL A 95 0.77 5.30 2.25
N SER A 96 0.52 6.30 3.11
CA SER A 96 0.34 7.69 2.70
C SER A 96 1.13 8.58 3.65
N ARG A 97 2.04 9.38 3.08
CA ARG A 97 2.96 10.26 3.85
C ARG A 97 3.77 9.45 4.88
N ASN A 98 3.62 9.76 6.17
CA ASN A 98 4.36 9.15 7.27
C ASN A 98 3.54 8.06 7.99
N SER A 99 2.41 7.66 7.41
CA SER A 99 1.47 6.74 8.02
C SER A 99 1.21 5.54 7.12
N MET A 100 1.16 4.36 7.72
CA MET A 100 0.55 3.18 7.09
C MET A 100 -0.88 3.04 7.59
N TYR A 101 -1.82 2.84 6.67
CA TYR A 101 -3.21 2.57 6.99
C TYR A 101 -3.53 1.12 6.65
N ILE A 102 -4.29 0.46 7.53
CA ILE A 102 -4.88 -0.84 7.25
C ILE A 102 -6.39 -0.76 7.40
N PHE A 103 -7.11 -1.55 6.60
CA PHE A 103 -8.56 -1.66 6.66
C PHE A 103 -9.00 -3.12 6.56
N GLY A 104 -9.95 -3.47 7.42
CA GLY A 104 -10.66 -4.73 7.36
C GLY A 104 -9.78 -5.97 7.49
N GLY A 105 -10.01 -6.95 6.63
CA GLY A 105 -9.42 -8.29 6.74
C GLY A 105 -10.23 -9.20 7.64
N CYS A 106 -9.66 -10.35 7.97
CA CYS A 106 -10.37 -11.43 8.63
C CYS A 106 -9.57 -12.05 9.77
N SER A 107 -10.24 -12.38 10.86
CA SER A 107 -9.62 -13.09 11.98
C SER A 107 -9.36 -14.56 11.62
N PRO A 108 -8.49 -15.26 12.36
CA PRO A 108 -8.34 -16.72 12.24
C PRO A 108 -9.64 -17.51 12.42
N SER A 109 -10.67 -16.92 13.04
CA SER A 109 -11.98 -17.51 13.24
C SER A 109 -13.00 -17.14 12.15
N ASN A 110 -12.54 -16.61 11.01
CA ASN A 110 -13.34 -16.15 9.89
C ASN A 110 -14.32 -15.00 10.20
N THR A 111 -13.92 -14.08 11.10
CA THR A 111 -14.67 -12.85 11.37
C THR A 111 -14.06 -11.70 10.56
N ALA A 112 -14.83 -11.18 9.60
CA ALA A 112 -14.42 -10.00 8.82
C ALA A 112 -14.51 -8.71 9.66
N PHE A 113 -13.61 -7.78 9.40
CA PHE A 113 -13.54 -6.47 10.06
C PHE A 113 -13.84 -5.32 9.08
N ASN A 114 -14.25 -4.17 9.62
CA ASN A 114 -14.34 -2.88 8.92
C ASN A 114 -13.62 -1.74 9.68
N ASP A 115 -12.78 -2.09 10.63
CA ASP A 115 -11.98 -1.12 11.37
C ASP A 115 -10.84 -0.57 10.49
N VAL A 116 -10.42 0.64 10.82
CA VAL A 116 -9.23 1.28 10.23
C VAL A 116 -8.23 1.53 11.34
N PHE A 117 -6.99 1.11 11.11
CA PHE A 117 -5.88 1.49 11.97
C PHE A 117 -4.85 2.28 11.17
N GLU A 118 -4.22 3.21 11.87
CA GLU A 118 -3.07 3.95 11.42
C GLU A 118 -1.85 3.52 12.24
N LEU A 119 -0.76 3.22 11.54
CA LEU A 119 0.57 3.09 12.12
C LEU A 119 1.37 4.34 11.76
N ASP A 120 1.72 5.12 12.79
CA ASP A 120 2.72 6.17 12.65
C ASP A 120 4.08 5.50 12.38
N LEU A 121 4.68 5.77 11.22
CA LEU A 121 5.96 5.17 10.83
C LEU A 121 7.17 5.82 11.51
N LYS A 122 7.00 7.03 12.06
CA LYS A 122 8.04 7.70 12.86
C LYS A 122 8.12 7.09 14.24
N ASP A 123 7.00 7.00 14.94
CA ASP A 123 6.95 6.57 16.34
C ASP A 123 6.64 5.07 16.51
N HIS A 124 6.36 4.37 15.41
CA HIS A 124 5.95 2.96 15.37
C HIS A 124 4.73 2.66 16.28
N LYS A 125 3.79 3.61 16.32
CA LYS A 125 2.62 3.54 17.21
C LYS A 125 1.34 3.33 16.43
N TRP A 126 0.62 2.27 16.79
CA TRP A 126 -0.72 2.01 16.28
C TRP A 126 -1.78 2.86 16.97
N THR A 127 -2.72 3.37 16.18
CA THR A 127 -3.93 4.05 16.62
C THR A 127 -5.14 3.49 15.86
N ARG A 128 -6.19 3.12 16.58
CA ARG A 128 -7.49 2.81 15.96
C ARG A 128 -8.21 4.11 15.65
N LEU A 129 -8.49 4.38 14.38
CA LEU A 129 -9.12 5.62 13.96
C LEU A 129 -10.62 5.61 14.28
N ARG A 130 -11.12 6.73 14.79
CA ARG A 130 -12.56 6.99 14.93
C ARG A 130 -13.00 7.82 13.73
N ILE A 131 -13.64 7.15 12.78
CA ILE A 131 -13.99 7.73 11.48
C ILE A 131 -15.50 7.89 11.41
N SER A 132 -15.96 9.04 10.91
CA SER A 132 -17.38 9.31 10.69
C SER A 132 -17.77 9.16 9.21
N GLY A 133 -19.04 9.38 8.87
CA GLY A 133 -19.55 9.24 7.50
C GLY A 133 -20.10 7.85 7.20
N SER A 134 -19.94 7.39 5.96
CA SER A 134 -20.51 6.12 5.48
C SER A 134 -19.44 5.03 5.33
N PRO A 135 -19.10 4.28 6.40
CA PRO A 135 -18.02 3.31 6.35
C PRO A 135 -18.36 2.12 5.44
N PRO A 136 -17.35 1.46 4.86
CA PRO A 136 -17.56 0.20 4.17
C PRO A 136 -18.06 -0.89 5.15
N PRO A 137 -18.81 -1.89 4.66
CA PRO A 137 -19.14 -3.07 5.45
C PRO A 137 -17.88 -3.88 5.77
N PRO A 138 -17.92 -4.77 6.78
CA PRO A 138 -16.82 -5.69 7.04
C PRO A 138 -16.48 -6.52 5.81
N LYS A 139 -15.20 -6.57 5.47
CA LYS A 139 -14.73 -7.23 4.25
C LYS A 139 -13.25 -7.59 4.31
N GLU A 140 -12.91 -8.62 3.55
CA GLU A 140 -11.55 -9.08 3.32
C GLU A 140 -11.24 -9.13 1.82
N CYS A 141 -9.96 -9.24 1.47
CA CYS A 141 -9.46 -9.29 0.10
C CYS A 141 -9.93 -8.09 -0.77
N ALA A 142 -10.20 -6.95 -0.13
CA ALA A 142 -10.41 -5.67 -0.80
C ALA A 142 -9.06 -5.03 -1.12
N THR A 143 -8.99 -4.22 -2.17
CA THR A 143 -7.82 -3.39 -2.41
C THR A 143 -7.91 -2.09 -1.64
N MET A 144 -6.77 -1.56 -1.22
CA MET A 144 -6.64 -0.29 -0.52
C MET A 144 -5.46 0.46 -1.12
N VAL A 145 -5.71 1.65 -1.67
CA VAL A 145 -4.70 2.46 -2.35
C VAL A 145 -4.73 3.90 -1.85
N ALA A 146 -3.56 4.53 -1.78
CA ALA A 146 -3.43 5.92 -1.38
C ALA A 146 -3.33 6.83 -2.59
N HIS A 147 -4.07 7.94 -2.59
CA HIS A 147 -3.97 9.00 -3.58
C HIS A 147 -4.12 10.36 -2.91
N LYS A 148 -3.11 11.22 -3.04
CA LYS A 148 -3.07 12.54 -2.39
C LYS A 148 -3.32 12.42 -0.87
N LYS A 149 -4.40 13.02 -0.34
CA LYS A 149 -4.80 12.92 1.09
C LYS A 149 -5.98 11.98 1.30
N ARG A 150 -6.14 10.99 0.42
CA ARG A 150 -7.26 10.07 0.44
C ARG A 150 -6.76 8.64 0.41
N VAL A 151 -7.51 7.77 1.06
CA VAL A 151 -7.37 6.33 0.94
C VAL A 151 -8.63 5.77 0.31
N ILE A 152 -8.46 4.95 -0.71
CA ILE A 152 -9.55 4.40 -1.51
C ILE A 152 -9.58 2.89 -1.27
N VAL A 153 -10.75 2.39 -0.89
CA VAL A 153 -11.02 0.96 -0.70
C VAL A 153 -12.00 0.50 -1.77
N PHE A 154 -11.68 -0.60 -2.45
CA PHE A 154 -12.51 -1.14 -3.52
C PHE A 154 -12.71 -2.65 -3.39
N GLY A 155 -13.96 -3.06 -3.64
CA GLY A 155 -14.38 -4.45 -3.74
C GLY A 155 -14.26 -5.21 -2.42
N GLY A 156 -13.81 -6.46 -2.50
CA GLY A 156 -13.67 -7.38 -1.36
C GLY A 156 -14.90 -8.27 -1.18
N TRP A 157 -14.84 -9.15 -0.19
CA TRP A 157 -15.95 -10.03 0.15
C TRP A 157 -16.08 -10.21 1.65
N CYS A 158 -17.22 -10.72 2.08
CA CYS A 158 -17.39 -11.19 3.44
C CYS A 158 -18.26 -12.45 3.48
N GLN A 159 -17.91 -13.33 4.41
CA GLN A 159 -18.80 -14.40 4.82
C GLN A 159 -19.85 -13.82 5.78
N PRO A 160 -21.15 -14.10 5.60
CA PRO A 160 -22.17 -13.59 6.51
C PRO A 160 -22.02 -14.23 7.90
N SER A 161 -22.47 -13.55 8.97
CA SER A 161 -22.38 -14.08 10.33
C SER A 161 -23.15 -15.40 10.45
N ARG A 162 -22.62 -16.34 11.26
CA ARG A 162 -23.11 -17.73 11.44
C ARG A 162 -24.53 -17.86 12.05
N THR A 163 -25.33 -16.81 12.04
CA THR A 163 -26.69 -16.77 12.56
C THR A 163 -27.68 -17.11 11.45
N GLY A 164 -28.01 -18.40 11.30
CA GLY A 164 -29.08 -18.88 10.43
C GLY A 164 -28.61 -19.49 9.09
N CYS A 165 -29.39 -20.45 8.60
CA CYS A 165 -29.08 -21.37 7.49
C CYS A 165 -28.56 -20.69 6.20
N VAL A 166 -27.51 -21.27 5.62
CA VAL A 166 -27.00 -21.11 4.24
C VAL A 166 -27.00 -19.68 3.70
N SER A 167 -26.25 -18.79 4.33
CA SER A 167 -25.99 -17.46 3.78
C SER A 167 -24.76 -17.49 2.88
N ASN A 168 -24.95 -17.15 1.60
CA ASN A 168 -23.89 -17.15 0.60
C ASN A 168 -22.87 -16.03 0.86
N ALA A 169 -21.60 -16.29 0.56
CA ALA A 169 -20.55 -15.26 0.50
C ALA A 169 -21.01 -14.03 -0.31
N ARG A 170 -20.87 -12.84 0.28
CA ARG A 170 -21.22 -11.56 -0.36
C ARG A 170 -19.96 -10.92 -0.91
N PHE A 171 -19.95 -10.65 -2.21
CA PHE A 171 -18.89 -9.90 -2.86
C PHE A 171 -19.33 -8.44 -3.00
N HIS A 172 -18.36 -7.55 -3.18
CA HIS A 172 -18.59 -6.13 -3.28
C HIS A 172 -17.89 -5.56 -4.52
N ASN A 173 -18.44 -4.48 -5.07
CA ASN A 173 -17.83 -3.62 -6.10
C ASN A 173 -17.99 -2.12 -5.76
N ASP A 174 -18.21 -1.81 -4.48
CA ASP A 174 -18.35 -0.44 -4.02
C ASP A 174 -16.96 0.21 -3.82
N VAL A 175 -16.89 1.50 -4.17
CA VAL A 175 -15.74 2.36 -3.88
C VAL A 175 -16.05 3.18 -2.63
N HIS A 176 -15.13 3.14 -1.68
CA HIS A 176 -15.16 3.95 -0.47
C HIS A 176 -13.91 4.79 -0.38
N ILE A 177 -14.07 6.06 -0.04
CA ILE A 177 -12.97 7.02 0.05
C ILE A 177 -12.94 7.60 1.46
N LEU A 178 -11.81 7.40 2.13
CA LEU A 178 -11.49 8.02 3.40
C LEU A 178 -10.63 9.26 3.13
N ASP A 179 -11.12 10.44 3.51
CA ASP A 179 -10.26 11.61 3.61
C ASP A 179 -9.42 11.50 4.91
N THR A 180 -8.09 11.45 4.77
CA THR A 180 -7.18 11.25 5.89
C THR A 180 -6.96 12.53 6.72
N THR A 181 -7.49 13.67 6.27
CA THR A 181 -7.42 14.95 6.98
C THR A 181 -8.63 15.13 7.88
N THR A 182 -9.83 14.86 7.37
CA THR A 182 -11.08 15.02 8.11
C THR A 182 -11.53 13.75 8.83
N LEU A 183 -10.93 12.60 8.51
CA LEU A 183 -11.33 11.28 9.01
C LEU A 183 -12.82 11.02 8.76
N THR A 184 -13.24 11.21 7.50
CA THR A 184 -14.62 11.00 7.05
C THR A 184 -14.65 10.06 5.86
N TRP A 185 -15.48 9.02 5.94
CA TRP A 185 -15.81 8.15 4.82
C TRP A 185 -16.84 8.80 3.89
N SER A 186 -16.62 8.64 2.59
CA SER A 186 -17.58 8.94 1.54
C SER A 186 -17.67 7.76 0.57
N SER A 187 -18.86 7.55 0.00
CA SER A 187 -19.07 6.54 -1.05
C SER A 187 -19.64 7.25 -2.28
N PRO A 188 -18.81 7.56 -3.28
CA PRO A 188 -19.21 8.33 -4.46
C PRO A 188 -20.34 7.69 -5.27
N CYS A 189 -20.55 6.37 -5.12
CA CYS A 189 -21.44 5.57 -5.96
C CYS A 189 -22.67 4.98 -5.23
N SER A 190 -22.98 5.40 -4.00
CA SER A 190 -24.10 4.83 -3.23
C SER A 190 -25.49 5.41 -3.57
N LYS A 191 -25.57 6.43 -4.43
CA LYS A 191 -26.85 7.01 -4.88
C LYS A 191 -27.24 6.52 -6.27
N GLY A 192 -27.89 5.36 -6.31
CA GLY A 192 -28.58 4.84 -7.49
C GLY A 192 -27.61 4.45 -8.60
N VAL A 193 -27.66 3.19 -9.02
CA VAL A 193 -27.19 2.83 -10.36
C VAL A 193 -28.05 3.62 -11.33
N ALA A 194 -27.60 4.80 -11.74
CA ALA A 194 -28.13 5.46 -12.91
C ALA A 194 -27.95 4.43 -14.03
N THR A 195 -29.07 4.00 -14.62
CA THR A 195 -29.09 3.07 -15.75
C THR A 195 -28.08 3.54 -16.78
N GLY A 196 -26.95 2.86 -16.89
CA GLY A 196 -25.87 3.18 -17.84
C GLY A 196 -24.46 3.37 -17.27
N THR A 197 -24.23 3.35 -15.95
CA THR A 197 -22.85 3.40 -15.42
C THR A 197 -22.14 2.05 -15.57
N ILE A 198 -21.07 2.03 -16.38
CA ILE A 198 -20.23 0.85 -16.61
C ILE A 198 -19.28 0.71 -15.42
N GLN A 199 -19.38 -0.37 -14.63
CA GLN A 199 -18.51 -0.61 -13.47
C GLN A 199 -18.07 -2.09 -13.38
N PRO A 200 -16.99 -2.39 -12.64
CA PRO A 200 -16.57 -3.78 -12.46
C PRO A 200 -17.63 -4.60 -11.72
N CYS A 201 -17.78 -5.86 -12.11
CA CYS A 201 -18.53 -6.84 -11.31
C CYS A 201 -17.95 -6.95 -9.90
N GLU A 202 -18.79 -7.36 -8.94
CA GLU A 202 -18.36 -7.68 -7.58
C GLU A 202 -17.18 -8.66 -7.59
N ARG A 203 -16.12 -8.33 -6.84
CA ARG A 203 -14.86 -9.08 -6.90
C ARG A 203 -14.03 -8.94 -5.64
N ALA A 204 -13.25 -9.97 -5.35
CA ALA A 204 -12.27 -9.99 -4.28
C ALA A 204 -10.93 -10.56 -4.76
N GLY A 205 -9.85 -10.25 -4.06
CA GLY A 205 -8.50 -10.72 -4.39
C GLY A 205 -7.97 -10.18 -5.72
N HIS A 206 -8.58 -9.11 -6.24
CA HIS A 206 -8.03 -8.31 -7.32
C HIS A 206 -6.86 -7.49 -6.78
N ALA A 207 -6.04 -6.96 -7.68
CA ALA A 207 -5.00 -6.01 -7.31
C ALA A 207 -5.32 -4.64 -7.94
N ALA A 208 -4.81 -3.59 -7.30
CA ALA A 208 -5.00 -2.23 -7.76
C ALA A 208 -3.78 -1.37 -7.44
N CYS A 209 -3.50 -0.38 -8.28
CA CYS A 209 -2.49 0.63 -8.03
C CYS A 209 -2.92 1.97 -8.61
N ILE A 210 -2.30 3.04 -8.12
CA ILE A 210 -2.49 4.39 -8.65
C ILE A 210 -1.41 4.68 -9.68
N VAL A 211 -1.83 5.19 -10.84
CA VAL A 211 -0.95 5.80 -11.83
C VAL A 211 -1.53 7.17 -12.14
N GLU A 212 -0.79 8.22 -11.78
CA GLU A 212 -1.26 9.62 -11.85
C GLU A 212 -2.55 9.83 -11.02
N ASP A 213 -3.64 10.26 -11.67
CA ASP A 213 -4.97 10.44 -11.08
C ASP A 213 -5.95 9.31 -11.45
N ARG A 214 -5.41 8.12 -11.79
CA ARG A 214 -6.20 6.94 -12.16
C ARG A 214 -5.89 5.76 -11.25
N MET A 215 -6.92 5.07 -10.81
CA MET A 215 -6.80 3.77 -10.16
C MET A 215 -7.00 2.68 -11.20
N ILE A 216 -5.97 1.85 -11.40
CA ILE A 216 -6.01 0.71 -12.33
C ILE A 216 -6.28 -0.55 -11.53
N VAL A 217 -7.30 -1.31 -11.92
CA VAL A 217 -7.68 -2.58 -11.28
C VAL A 217 -7.54 -3.71 -12.29
N PHE A 218 -6.92 -4.80 -11.87
CA PHE A 218 -6.80 -6.02 -12.68
C PHE A 218 -7.32 -7.26 -11.94
N GLY A 219 -8.08 -8.06 -12.66
CA GLY A 219 -8.49 -9.41 -12.27
C GLY A 219 -9.33 -9.49 -11.00
N GLY A 220 -9.02 -10.46 -10.16
CA GLY A 220 -9.82 -10.88 -9.00
C GLY A 220 -10.74 -12.05 -9.32
N ALA A 221 -11.55 -12.42 -8.35
CA ALA A 221 -12.49 -13.53 -8.46
C ALA A 221 -13.85 -13.18 -7.86
N GLN A 222 -14.87 -13.85 -8.40
CA GLN A 222 -16.22 -13.90 -7.85
C GLN A 222 -16.67 -15.36 -7.88
N ARG A 223 -16.73 -16.00 -6.71
CA ARG A 223 -17.07 -17.44 -6.58
C ARG A 223 -16.17 -18.31 -7.49
N GLN A 224 -16.73 -18.90 -8.54
CA GLN A 224 -16.02 -19.73 -9.51
C GLN A 224 -15.47 -18.92 -10.69
N SER A 225 -15.82 -17.65 -10.86
CA SER A 225 -15.31 -16.81 -11.94
C SER A 225 -13.98 -16.17 -11.54
N ARG A 226 -13.01 -16.21 -12.46
CA ARG A 226 -11.72 -15.55 -12.30
C ARG A 226 -11.55 -14.57 -13.45
N PHE A 227 -11.26 -13.32 -13.13
CA PHE A 227 -11.26 -12.23 -14.09
C PHE A 227 -9.84 -11.93 -14.57
N ASN A 228 -9.73 -11.48 -15.83
CA ASN A 228 -8.53 -10.91 -16.45
C ASN A 228 -8.86 -9.60 -17.20
N ASP A 229 -9.90 -8.91 -16.75
CA ASP A 229 -10.29 -7.60 -17.22
C ASP A 229 -9.43 -6.51 -16.54
N VAL A 230 -9.29 -5.39 -17.24
CA VAL A 230 -8.64 -4.19 -16.73
C VAL A 230 -9.71 -3.12 -16.59
N TRP A 231 -9.74 -2.48 -15.43
CA TRP A 231 -10.65 -1.40 -15.12
C TRP A 231 -9.87 -0.16 -14.71
N VAL A 232 -10.37 1.00 -15.12
CA VAL A 232 -9.78 2.30 -14.79
C VAL A 232 -10.85 3.14 -14.12
N LEU A 233 -10.57 3.57 -12.89
CA LEU A 233 -11.35 4.58 -12.20
C LEU A 233 -10.60 5.89 -12.27
N ASP A 234 -11.18 6.89 -12.92
CA ASP A 234 -10.69 8.26 -12.85
C ASP A 234 -11.04 8.85 -11.48
N LEU A 235 -10.04 9.36 -10.77
CA LEU A 235 -10.18 9.82 -9.38
C LEU A 235 -10.63 11.28 -9.27
N ASN A 236 -10.77 11.98 -10.40
CA ASN A 236 -11.30 13.34 -10.45
C ASN A 236 -12.83 13.32 -10.61
N ASP A 237 -13.35 12.52 -11.54
CA ASP A 237 -14.80 12.43 -11.83
C ASP A 237 -15.48 11.20 -11.20
N MET A 238 -14.70 10.28 -10.64
CA MET A 238 -15.15 9.02 -10.04
C MET A 238 -15.89 8.11 -11.03
N GLN A 239 -15.50 8.13 -12.31
CA GLN A 239 -16.08 7.28 -13.35
C GLN A 239 -15.19 6.09 -13.70
N TRP A 240 -15.84 4.93 -13.84
CA TRP A 240 -15.21 3.71 -14.31
C TRP A 240 -15.21 3.66 -15.83
N SER A 241 -14.14 3.10 -16.40
CA SER A 241 -14.02 2.80 -17.82
C SER A 241 -13.25 1.50 -18.04
N THR A 242 -13.47 0.88 -19.21
CA THR A 242 -12.71 -0.28 -19.66
C THR A 242 -11.90 0.10 -20.89
N PRO A 243 -10.57 0.14 -20.82
CA PRO A 243 -9.75 0.37 -22.01
C PRO A 243 -9.81 -0.83 -22.95
N LEU A 244 -9.69 -0.58 -24.25
CA LEU A 244 -9.52 -1.65 -25.23
C LEU A 244 -8.08 -2.19 -25.16
N VAL A 245 -7.90 -3.24 -24.37
CA VAL A 245 -6.58 -3.87 -24.19
C VAL A 245 -6.27 -4.85 -25.33
N ARG A 246 -5.10 -4.70 -25.93
CA ARG A 246 -4.61 -5.47 -27.08
C ARG A 246 -3.53 -6.48 -26.69
N GLY A 247 -3.34 -7.48 -27.55
CA GLY A 247 -2.30 -8.51 -27.41
C GLY A 247 -2.74 -9.73 -26.60
N ARG A 248 -1.80 -10.67 -26.39
CA ARG A 248 -2.01 -11.79 -25.46
C ARG A 248 -2.12 -11.23 -24.05
N ARG A 249 -3.11 -11.66 -23.28
CA ARG A 249 -3.38 -11.18 -21.92
C ARG A 249 -3.14 -12.30 -20.90
N PRO A 250 -2.82 -11.95 -19.64
CA PRO A 250 -2.71 -12.93 -18.58
C PRO A 250 -4.04 -13.69 -18.38
N SER A 251 -3.95 -14.96 -17.97
CA SER A 251 -5.10 -15.74 -17.54
C SER A 251 -5.82 -15.12 -16.35
N GLY A 252 -7.12 -15.39 -16.23
CA GLY A 252 -7.95 -14.92 -15.11
C GLY A 252 -7.39 -15.36 -13.76
N ARG A 253 -7.20 -14.41 -12.83
CA ARG A 253 -6.42 -14.65 -11.61
C ARG A 253 -6.82 -13.75 -10.44
N PHE A 254 -6.56 -14.23 -9.23
CA PHE A 254 -6.66 -13.49 -7.97
C PHE A 254 -5.43 -13.72 -7.08
N GLY A 255 -5.22 -12.89 -6.07
CA GLY A 255 -4.09 -12.99 -5.15
C GLY A 255 -2.72 -12.79 -5.82
N HIS A 256 -2.69 -12.11 -6.96
CA HIS A 256 -1.48 -11.66 -7.64
C HIS A 256 -1.03 -10.31 -7.08
N SER A 257 0.22 -9.96 -7.29
CA SER A 257 0.70 -8.60 -7.04
C SER A 257 0.55 -7.72 -8.28
N GLN A 258 0.19 -6.45 -8.08
CA GLN A 258 0.21 -5.40 -9.10
C GLN A 258 1.07 -4.24 -8.62
N VAL A 259 2.05 -3.84 -9.44
CA VAL A 259 3.01 -2.79 -9.11
C VAL A 259 3.08 -1.80 -10.25
N ALA A 260 2.88 -0.50 -9.97
CA ALA A 260 3.19 0.56 -10.92
C ALA A 260 4.72 0.67 -11.04
N VAL A 261 5.26 0.40 -12.23
CA VAL A 261 6.71 0.46 -12.51
C VAL A 261 7.14 1.90 -12.82
N ASN A 262 6.25 2.65 -13.46
CA ASN A 262 6.40 4.07 -13.78
C ASN A 262 5.01 4.68 -14.03
N ASP A 263 4.96 5.89 -14.60
CA ASP A 263 3.75 6.64 -14.97
C ASP A 263 2.96 6.04 -16.15
N LYS A 264 3.47 4.98 -16.79
CA LYS A 264 2.96 4.43 -18.06
C LYS A 264 2.83 2.92 -18.06
N THR A 265 3.28 2.23 -17.02
CA THR A 265 3.41 0.78 -17.05
C THR A 265 3.14 0.19 -15.68
N ILE A 266 2.30 -0.85 -15.66
CA ILE A 266 2.08 -1.70 -14.48
C ILE A 266 2.62 -3.11 -14.73
N LEU A 267 3.03 -3.77 -13.66
CA LEU A 267 3.53 -5.13 -13.64
C LEU A 267 2.56 -6.01 -12.85
N ILE A 268 2.22 -7.18 -13.39
CA ILE A 268 1.47 -8.24 -12.72
C ILE A 268 2.41 -9.41 -12.45
N ILE A 269 2.40 -9.93 -11.23
CA ILE A 269 3.24 -11.05 -10.81
C ILE A 269 2.36 -12.16 -10.22
N GLY A 270 2.45 -13.35 -10.82
CA GLY A 270 1.88 -14.58 -10.29
C GLY A 270 0.37 -14.55 -10.06
N GLY A 271 -0.07 -15.11 -8.94
CA GLY A 271 -1.47 -15.26 -8.55
C GLY A 271 -1.98 -16.70 -8.65
N CYS A 272 -3.29 -16.84 -8.52
CA CYS A 272 -3.98 -18.12 -8.58
C CYS A 272 -5.18 -18.03 -9.51
N GLY A 273 -5.35 -19.05 -10.36
CA GLY A 273 -6.45 -19.18 -11.29
C GLY A 273 -7.51 -20.20 -10.86
N GLY A 274 -7.34 -20.84 -9.70
CA GLY A 274 -8.23 -21.89 -9.19
C GLY A 274 -7.46 -23.05 -8.56
N PRO A 275 -8.15 -24.14 -8.18
CA PRO A 275 -7.51 -25.34 -7.64
C PRO A 275 -6.40 -25.83 -8.57
N ASN A 276 -5.20 -26.05 -8.01
CA ASN A 276 -4.00 -26.52 -8.73
C ASN A 276 -3.50 -25.61 -9.88
N MET A 277 -3.98 -24.37 -9.98
CA MET A 277 -3.52 -23.42 -10.99
C MET A 277 -2.87 -22.21 -10.33
N LEU A 278 -1.62 -22.40 -9.89
CA LEU A 278 -0.75 -21.33 -9.41
C LEU A 278 0.02 -20.75 -10.58
N PHE A 279 0.08 -19.43 -10.63
CA PHE A 279 0.81 -18.69 -11.64
C PHE A 279 2.12 -18.17 -11.08
N SER A 280 3.17 -18.23 -11.89
CA SER A 280 4.47 -17.62 -11.60
C SER A 280 4.98 -16.76 -12.78
N ASP A 281 4.12 -16.57 -13.78
CA ASP A 281 4.33 -15.68 -14.91
C ASP A 281 4.32 -14.20 -14.48
N VAL A 282 4.95 -13.38 -15.32
CA VAL A 282 5.10 -11.94 -15.09
C VAL A 282 4.66 -11.21 -16.36
N TRP A 283 3.85 -10.16 -16.19
CA TRP A 283 3.28 -9.42 -17.30
C TRP A 283 3.41 -7.92 -17.10
N LEU A 284 3.75 -7.20 -18.17
CA LEU A 284 3.66 -5.74 -18.25
C LEU A 284 2.40 -5.33 -19.00
N LEU A 285 1.71 -4.30 -18.51
CA LEU A 285 0.70 -3.58 -19.26
C LEU A 285 1.18 -2.16 -19.52
N ASP A 286 1.35 -1.82 -20.80
CA ASP A 286 1.52 -0.45 -21.26
C ASP A 286 0.16 0.28 -21.18
N LEU A 287 0.10 1.38 -20.43
CA LEU A 287 -1.11 2.17 -20.17
C LEU A 287 -1.37 3.27 -21.23
N ILE A 288 -0.42 3.49 -22.15
CA ILE A 288 -0.61 4.39 -23.30
C ILE A 288 -1.22 3.59 -24.45
N GLN A 289 -0.58 2.49 -24.82
CA GLN A 289 -1.00 1.64 -25.94
C GLN A 289 -2.09 0.63 -25.55
N TRP A 290 -2.31 0.45 -24.24
CA TRP A 290 -3.16 -0.60 -23.67
C TRP A 290 -2.78 -1.96 -24.22
N ARG A 291 -1.52 -2.36 -24.03
CA ARG A 291 -0.98 -3.61 -24.58
C ARG A 291 -0.28 -4.42 -23.50
N TRP A 292 -0.68 -5.69 -23.41
CA TRP A 292 0.00 -6.66 -22.56
C TRP A 292 1.26 -7.21 -23.24
N GLN A 293 2.29 -7.45 -22.43
CA GLN A 293 3.51 -8.13 -22.80
C GLN A 293 3.91 -9.10 -21.68
N GLU A 294 4.03 -10.38 -22.01
CA GLU A 294 4.60 -11.37 -21.11
C GLU A 294 6.11 -11.16 -21.00
N ILE A 295 6.64 -11.28 -19.79
CA ILE A 295 8.06 -11.13 -19.49
C ILE A 295 8.66 -12.49 -19.21
N GLU A 296 9.70 -12.82 -19.97
CA GLU A 296 10.48 -14.03 -19.74
C GLU A 296 11.23 -13.92 -18.42
N VAL A 297 10.85 -14.74 -17.44
CA VAL A 297 11.55 -14.85 -16.16
C VAL A 297 12.75 -15.77 -16.32
N ARG A 298 13.95 -15.19 -16.24
CA ARG A 298 15.22 -15.92 -16.26
C ARG A 298 15.58 -16.45 -14.88
N ASN A 299 16.50 -17.41 -14.82
CA ASN A 299 17.03 -17.99 -13.58
C ASN A 299 15.95 -18.66 -12.68
N GLN A 300 15.03 -19.40 -13.29
CA GLN A 300 13.92 -20.10 -12.60
C GLN A 300 14.35 -20.98 -11.40
N LYS A 301 15.61 -21.44 -11.37
CA LYS A 301 16.17 -22.15 -10.22
C LYS A 301 16.11 -21.37 -8.90
N TRP A 302 16.06 -20.04 -8.96
CA TRP A 302 15.96 -19.13 -7.82
C TRP A 302 14.57 -18.49 -7.69
N GLU A 303 13.59 -18.97 -8.45
CA GLU A 303 12.25 -18.41 -8.45
C GLU A 303 11.56 -18.58 -7.10
N ALA A 304 10.77 -17.57 -6.74
CA ALA A 304 9.90 -17.64 -5.59
C ALA A 304 8.92 -18.81 -5.75
N PRO A 305 8.84 -19.70 -4.77
CA PRO A 305 8.14 -20.97 -4.94
C PRO A 305 6.63 -20.84 -4.92
N GLN A 306 6.12 -19.81 -4.25
CA GLN A 306 4.69 -19.52 -4.15
C GLN A 306 4.48 -18.03 -4.34
N LEU A 307 4.07 -17.66 -5.55
CA LEU A 307 3.69 -16.28 -5.91
C LEU A 307 2.17 -16.11 -5.84
N TRP A 308 1.54 -16.63 -4.79
CA TRP A 308 0.12 -16.41 -4.49
C TRP A 308 -0.05 -15.79 -3.10
N CYS A 309 -0.90 -14.76 -3.01
CA CYS A 309 -1.10 -13.95 -1.80
C CYS A 309 0.22 -13.37 -1.24
N HIS A 310 1.13 -12.99 -2.14
CA HIS A 310 2.40 -12.36 -1.81
C HIS A 310 2.29 -10.84 -2.00
N PRO A 311 2.89 -10.02 -1.10
CA PRO A 311 3.09 -8.61 -1.36
C PRO A 311 4.31 -8.41 -2.25
N ALA A 312 4.23 -7.42 -3.15
CA ALA A 312 5.36 -6.94 -3.93
C ALA A 312 5.42 -5.42 -3.94
N VAL A 313 6.62 -4.86 -4.03
CA VAL A 313 6.86 -3.41 -4.04
C VAL A 313 8.00 -3.05 -4.98
N LEU A 314 7.86 -1.93 -5.68
CA LEU A 314 8.95 -1.36 -6.48
C LEU A 314 9.97 -0.67 -5.56
N VAL A 315 11.23 -1.03 -5.74
CA VAL A 315 12.39 -0.38 -5.13
C VAL A 315 13.34 0.01 -6.25
N GLN A 316 13.35 1.31 -6.58
CA GLN A 316 14.10 1.85 -7.73
C GLN A 316 13.72 1.14 -9.03
N ASP A 317 14.61 0.33 -9.59
CA ASP A 317 14.47 -0.42 -10.85
C ASP A 317 14.17 -1.91 -10.62
N LYS A 318 13.89 -2.32 -9.37
CA LYS A 318 13.67 -3.71 -8.97
C LYS A 318 12.33 -3.88 -8.28
N VAL A 319 11.65 -4.98 -8.55
CA VAL A 319 10.45 -5.36 -7.79
C VAL A 319 10.84 -6.43 -6.78
N VAL A 320 10.56 -6.17 -5.50
CA VAL A 320 10.83 -7.08 -4.39
C VAL A 320 9.51 -7.72 -4.00
N ALA A 321 9.42 -9.04 -4.12
CA ALA A 321 8.27 -9.85 -3.72
C ALA A 321 8.61 -10.71 -2.51
N PHE A 322 7.70 -10.81 -1.54
CA PHE A 322 7.86 -11.66 -0.36
C PHE A 322 7.06 -12.95 -0.54
N SER A 323 7.74 -14.08 -0.63
CA SER A 323 7.11 -15.39 -0.83
C SER A 323 7.32 -16.27 0.40
N ILE A 324 6.39 -17.20 0.61
CA ILE A 324 6.55 -18.26 1.62
C ILE A 324 7.67 -19.18 1.11
N PRO A 325 8.72 -19.47 1.90
CA PRO A 325 9.76 -20.39 1.47
C PRO A 325 9.16 -21.76 1.14
N ARG A 326 9.74 -22.50 0.18
CA ARG A 326 9.50 -23.95 0.10
C ARG A 326 9.87 -24.46 1.48
N GLN A 327 8.96 -25.15 2.17
CA GLN A 327 9.29 -25.80 3.43
C GLN A 327 10.68 -26.43 3.26
N GLN A 328 11.66 -26.02 4.06
CA GLN A 328 12.80 -26.88 4.28
C GLN A 328 12.21 -28.07 5.03
N SER A 329 11.85 -29.11 4.28
CA SER A 329 11.65 -30.42 4.84
C SER A 329 12.95 -30.81 5.54
N GLN A 330 12.97 -30.67 6.86
CA GLN A 330 13.80 -31.47 7.75
C GLN A 330 12.88 -32.06 8.81
#